data_AF-A0A7W2FUV7-F1
#
_entry.id   AF-A0A7W2FUV7-F1
#
_cell.length_a   1.000
_cell.length_b   1.000
_cell.length_c   1.000
_cell.angle_alpha   90.00
_cell.angle_beta   90.00
_cell.angle_gamma   90.00
#
_symmetry.space_group_name_H-M   'P 1'
#
loop_
_entity.id
_entity.type
_entity.pdbx_description
1 polymer ?
#
loop_
_entity_poly.entity_id
_entity_poly.type
_entity_poly.pdbx_seq_one_letter_code
_entity_poly.pdbx_strand_id
1 'polypeptide(L)'
;DHDHDHDHDHDHDHDHDHDHDHHADDKHQHQEKHDENHHQDEQHKDHGGHGEFTIEYHYQCDDLAKLEQINTQWFKLFAATEKVRINLLTDTKQAALELAPQQSEIKL
;
A
#
# COMPACT_ATOMS: atom_id res chain seq x y z
N ASP A 1 -17.65 -16.85 49.08
CA ASP A 1 -16.25 -17.01 49.53
C ASP A 1 -15.35 -16.11 48.73
N HIS A 2 -14.77 -15.16 49.46
CA HIS A 2 -13.60 -14.38 49.06
C HIS A 2 -12.39 -15.31 49.07
N ASP A 3 -11.36 -15.00 48.27
CA ASP A 3 -10.04 -14.71 48.82
C ASP A 3 -9.16 -14.01 47.78
N HIS A 4 -8.66 -12.85 48.20
CA HIS A 4 -7.58 -12.09 47.59
C HIS A 4 -6.27 -12.60 48.20
N ASP A 5 -5.30 -13.00 47.38
CA ASP A 5 -3.91 -13.09 47.81
C ASP A 5 -3.08 -12.07 47.05
N HIS A 6 -2.57 -11.11 47.82
CA HIS A 6 -1.49 -10.20 47.47
C HIS A 6 -0.21 -10.79 48.05
N ASP A 7 0.78 -11.09 47.21
CA ASP A 7 2.17 -11.17 47.63
C ASP A 7 2.98 -10.09 46.89
N HIS A 8 3.51 -9.18 47.70
CA HIS A 8 4.51 -8.19 47.33
C HIS A 8 5.89 -8.79 47.63
N ASP A 9 6.77 -8.83 46.63
CA ASP A 9 8.21 -8.80 46.89
C ASP A 9 8.83 -7.64 46.10
N HIS A 10 9.36 -6.70 46.88
CA HIS A 10 10.20 -5.59 46.44
C HIS A 10 11.66 -6.06 46.47
N ASP A 11 12.35 -5.96 45.33
CA ASP A 11 13.81 -5.81 45.33
C ASP A 11 14.17 -4.57 44.52
N HIS A 12 14.61 -3.55 45.25
CA HIS A 12 15.26 -2.33 44.79
C HIS A 12 16.76 -2.46 45.06
N ASP A 13 17.59 -2.34 44.02
CA ASP A 13 18.98 -1.83 44.04
C ASP A 13 19.62 -2.15 42.66
N HIS A 14 20.39 -1.32 41.93
CA HIS A 14 21.18 -0.14 42.28
C HIS A 14 21.28 0.87 41.11
N ASP A 15 21.47 2.12 41.52
CA ASP A 15 22.16 3.25 40.88
C ASP A 15 23.06 2.98 39.66
N HIS A 16 22.94 3.86 38.67
CA HIS A 16 24.08 4.63 38.15
C HIS A 16 23.60 5.96 37.54
N ASP A 17 23.59 6.98 38.40
CA ASP A 17 23.73 8.38 38.00
C ASP A 17 25.12 8.61 37.37
N HIS A 18 25.14 9.20 36.17
CA HIS A 18 26.24 10.04 35.70
C HIS A 18 25.68 11.17 34.82
N ASP A 19 25.16 12.16 35.52
CA ASP A 19 25.60 13.56 35.45
C ASP A 19 26.02 14.09 34.07
N HIS A 20 25.08 14.82 33.46
CA HIS A 20 25.37 15.81 32.43
C HIS A 20 25.75 17.11 33.12
N ASP A 21 27.04 17.47 33.14
CA ASP A 21 27.39 18.88 33.28
C ASP A 21 28.71 19.25 32.60
N HIS A 22 28.62 20.20 31.67
CA HIS A 22 29.64 21.22 31.42
C HIS A 22 28.98 22.39 30.67
N HIS A 23 28.36 23.26 31.47
CA HIS A 23 28.45 24.72 31.46
C HIS A 23 28.44 25.51 30.13
N ALA A 24 27.33 26.25 29.99
CA ALA A 24 27.26 27.71 29.94
C ALA A 24 28.24 28.49 29.04
N ASP A 25 27.70 29.04 27.96
CA ASP A 25 28.04 30.40 27.53
C ASP A 25 26.72 31.18 27.36
N ASP A 26 26.45 31.97 28.39
CA ASP A 26 25.56 33.12 28.39
C ASP A 26 26.06 34.09 27.30
N LYS A 27 25.20 34.74 26.51
CA LYS A 27 25.29 36.16 26.08
C LYS A 27 24.34 36.52 24.92
N HIS A 28 23.55 37.56 25.21
CA HIS A 28 22.94 38.56 24.32
C HIS A 28 21.48 38.39 23.88
N GLN A 29 20.64 39.09 24.66
CA GLN A 29 19.40 39.79 24.33
C GLN A 29 19.39 40.37 22.89
N HIS A 30 18.25 40.31 22.20
CA HIS A 30 17.42 41.48 21.90
C HIS A 30 16.20 41.10 21.02
N GLN A 31 15.06 41.63 21.48
CA GLN A 31 13.97 42.21 20.71
C GLN A 31 12.76 41.38 20.24
N GLU A 32 11.64 42.04 20.50
CA GLU A 32 10.25 41.68 20.34
C GLU A 32 9.79 41.49 18.89
N LYS A 33 8.58 40.91 18.80
CA LYS A 33 7.58 40.97 17.72
C LYS A 33 7.73 39.91 16.63
N HIS A 34 6.86 38.91 16.63
CA HIS A 34 5.62 38.95 15.86
C HIS A 34 4.78 37.71 16.18
N ASP A 35 3.53 37.98 16.57
CA ASP A 35 2.42 37.04 16.59
C ASP A 35 2.09 36.69 15.14
N GLU A 36 2.65 35.59 14.62
CA GLU A 36 2.22 35.04 13.34
C GLU A 36 2.02 33.54 13.47
N ASN A 37 0.75 33.20 13.71
CA ASN A 37 0.13 31.92 13.40
C ASN A 37 0.49 31.50 11.97
N HIS A 38 1.65 30.88 11.80
CA HIS A 38 1.94 30.11 10.59
C HIS A 38 1.29 28.74 10.75
N HIS A 39 -0.02 28.72 10.50
CA HIS A 39 -0.64 27.61 9.83
C HIS A 39 0.10 27.43 8.50
N GLN A 40 1.19 26.67 8.52
CA GLN A 40 1.60 25.92 7.35
C GLN A 40 0.55 24.82 7.20
N ASP A 41 -0.58 25.24 6.66
CA ASP A 41 -1.41 24.41 5.79
C ASP A 41 -0.48 24.04 4.64
N GLU A 42 0.37 23.04 4.91
CA GLU A 42 1.00 22.21 3.90
C GLU A 42 -0.17 21.63 3.13
N GLN A 43 -0.66 22.40 2.16
CA GLN A 43 -1.56 21.97 1.14
C GLN A 43 -0.87 20.78 0.53
N HIS A 44 -1.26 19.59 1.00
CA HIS A 44 -0.97 18.33 0.38
C HIS A 44 -1.38 18.51 -1.06
N LYS A 45 -0.39 18.80 -1.91
CA LYS A 45 -0.55 18.73 -3.35
C LYS A 45 -0.97 17.29 -3.55
N ASP A 46 -2.25 17.11 -3.84
CA ASP A 46 -2.83 15.86 -4.27
C ASP A 46 -2.03 15.42 -5.50
N HIS A 47 -0.98 14.64 -5.24
CA HIS A 47 -0.06 14.14 -6.24
C HIS A 47 -0.84 13.11 -7.04
N GLY A 48 -1.53 13.59 -8.09
CA GLY A 48 -2.07 12.83 -9.21
C GLY A 48 -2.56 11.43 -8.86
N GLY A 49 -3.84 11.33 -8.50
CA GLY A 49 -4.51 10.05 -8.32
C GLY A 49 -4.20 9.09 -9.48
N HIS A 50 -3.68 7.91 -9.14
CA HIS A 50 -3.44 6.84 -10.09
C HIS A 50 -4.75 6.57 -10.85
N GLY A 51 -4.72 6.72 -12.17
CA GLY A 51 -5.91 6.48 -13.00
C GLY A 51 -6.23 5.00 -13.04
N GLU A 52 -7.39 4.62 -12.52
CA GLU A 52 -7.98 3.29 -12.70
C GLU A 52 -9.14 3.38 -13.69
N PHE A 53 -9.32 2.34 -14.50
CA PHE A 53 -10.51 2.18 -15.31
C PHE A 53 -10.88 0.69 -15.36
N THR A 54 -12.18 0.42 -15.53
CA THR A 54 -12.73 -0.93 -15.68
C THR A 54 -13.43 -1.05 -17.01
N ILE A 55 -13.26 -2.19 -17.68
CA ILE A 55 -13.95 -2.50 -18.94
C ILE A 55 -14.57 -3.89 -18.83
N GLU A 56 -15.80 -4.02 -19.30
CA GLU A 56 -16.53 -5.29 -19.37
C GLU A 56 -16.92 -5.57 -20.83
N TYR A 57 -16.78 -6.83 -21.25
CA TYR A 57 -17.14 -7.28 -22.59
C TYR A 57 -17.99 -8.55 -22.49
N HIS A 58 -19.09 -8.61 -23.26
CA HIS A 58 -19.93 -9.79 -23.38
C HIS A 58 -19.93 -10.29 -24.83
N TYR A 59 -19.63 -11.57 -25.00
CA TYR A 59 -19.63 -12.26 -26.28
C TYR A 59 -20.64 -13.40 -26.26
N GLN A 60 -21.32 -13.63 -27.38
CA GLN A 60 -22.24 -14.75 -27.54
C GLN A 60 -21.75 -15.63 -28.68
N CYS A 61 -21.63 -16.93 -28.40
CA CYS A 61 -21.29 -17.96 -29.37
C CYS A 61 -22.50 -18.88 -29.55
N ASP A 62 -22.73 -19.36 -30.77
CA ASP A 62 -23.79 -20.33 -31.03
C ASP A 62 -23.53 -21.68 -30.33
N ASP A 63 -22.27 -22.05 -30.17
CA ASP A 63 -21.83 -23.29 -29.53
C ASP A 63 -20.58 -23.02 -28.70
N LEU A 64 -20.78 -22.80 -27.39
CA LEU A 64 -19.70 -22.48 -26.46
C LEU A 64 -18.73 -23.66 -26.27
N ALA A 65 -19.18 -24.90 -26.49
CA ALA A 65 -18.35 -26.09 -26.30
C ALA A 65 -17.20 -26.20 -27.32
N LYS A 66 -17.25 -25.41 -28.40
CA LYS A 66 -16.19 -25.33 -29.44
C LYS A 66 -15.17 -24.21 -29.18
N LEU A 67 -15.32 -23.44 -28.11
CA LEU A 67 -14.35 -22.39 -27.78
C LEU A 67 -13.12 -23.03 -27.13
N GLU A 68 -12.03 -23.13 -27.88
CA GLU A 68 -10.79 -23.77 -27.42
C GLU A 68 -9.75 -22.77 -26.90
N GLN A 69 -9.79 -21.51 -27.38
CA GLN A 69 -8.80 -20.50 -27.04
C GLN A 69 -9.33 -19.07 -27.22
N ILE A 70 -8.71 -18.13 -26.51
CA ILE A 70 -8.94 -16.69 -26.63
C ILE A 70 -7.61 -16.02 -26.96
N ASN A 71 -7.59 -15.27 -28.06
CA ASN A 71 -6.44 -14.46 -28.48
C ASN A 71 -6.76 -12.99 -28.26
N THR A 72 -5.85 -12.26 -27.62
CA THR A 72 -6.03 -10.82 -27.39
C THR A 72 -5.09 -9.97 -28.25
N GLN A 73 -5.58 -8.82 -28.70
CA GLN A 73 -4.76 -7.78 -29.32
C GLN A 73 -4.33 -6.69 -28.32
N TRP A 74 -4.58 -6.89 -27.03
CA TRP A 74 -4.35 -5.89 -25.98
C TRP A 74 -2.96 -5.24 -26.06
N PHE A 75 -1.89 -6.04 -26.13
CA PHE A 75 -0.51 -5.53 -26.17
C PHE A 75 -0.16 -4.77 -27.45
N LYS A 76 -0.94 -4.92 -28.54
CA LYS A 76 -0.79 -4.09 -29.74
C LYS A 76 -1.40 -2.71 -29.56
N LEU A 77 -2.54 -2.64 -28.85
CA LEU A 77 -3.25 -1.39 -28.58
C LEU A 77 -2.64 -0.62 -27.40
N PHE A 78 -2.14 -1.35 -26.40
CA PHE A 78 -1.54 -0.82 -25.18
C PHE A 78 -0.12 -1.37 -25.02
N ALA A 79 0.79 -0.87 -25.87
CA ALA A 79 2.17 -1.38 -25.94
C ALA A 79 2.99 -1.21 -24.65
N ALA A 80 2.58 -0.31 -23.75
CA ALA A 80 3.21 -0.11 -22.46
C ALA A 80 2.74 -1.12 -21.38
N THR A 81 1.70 -1.93 -21.64
CA THR A 81 1.27 -2.96 -20.69
C THR A 81 2.30 -4.08 -20.64
N GLU A 82 2.91 -4.29 -19.48
CA GLU A 82 3.88 -5.37 -19.28
C GLU A 82 3.20 -6.73 -19.07
N LYS A 83 2.12 -6.72 -18.27
CA LYS A 83 1.46 -7.95 -17.79
C LYS A 83 -0.03 -7.75 -17.66
N VAL A 84 -0.78 -8.81 -17.95
CA VAL A 84 -2.22 -8.89 -17.65
C VAL A 84 -2.45 -10.13 -16.79
N ARG A 85 -3.00 -9.94 -15.60
CA ARG A 85 -3.40 -11.04 -14.71
C ARG A 85 -4.84 -11.41 -14.99
N ILE A 86 -5.07 -12.69 -15.18
CA ILE A 86 -6.36 -13.23 -15.63
C ILE A 86 -6.82 -14.27 -14.64
N ASN A 87 -8.07 -14.13 -14.20
CA ASN A 87 -8.79 -15.20 -13.52
C ASN A 87 -9.77 -15.79 -14.53
N LEU A 88 -9.49 -17.02 -14.99
CA LEU A 88 -10.32 -17.76 -15.91
C LEU A 88 -11.27 -18.66 -15.13
N LEU A 89 -12.57 -18.58 -15.44
CA LEU A 89 -13.60 -19.46 -14.92
C LEU A 89 -14.46 -19.96 -16.08
N THR A 90 -14.63 -21.29 -16.14
CA THR A 90 -15.46 -22.01 -17.12
C THR A 90 -16.18 -23.14 -16.39
N ASP A 91 -17.07 -23.85 -17.08
CA ASP A 91 -17.79 -24.99 -16.50
C ASP A 91 -16.88 -26.14 -16.05
N THR A 92 -15.68 -26.27 -16.63
CA THR A 92 -14.77 -27.41 -16.42
C THR A 92 -13.42 -27.02 -15.82
N LYS A 93 -13.11 -25.72 -15.74
CA LYS A 93 -11.78 -25.22 -15.38
C LYS A 93 -11.84 -23.86 -14.69
N GLN A 94 -11.02 -23.72 -13.65
CA GLN A 94 -10.69 -22.46 -13.02
C GLN A 94 -9.17 -22.31 -12.93
N ALA A 95 -8.63 -21.17 -13.35
CA ALA A 95 -7.18 -20.91 -13.35
C ALA A 95 -6.85 -19.43 -13.16
N ALA A 96 -5.69 -19.16 -12.57
CA ALA A 96 -5.06 -17.84 -12.59
C ALA A 96 -3.87 -17.88 -13.55
N LEU A 97 -3.84 -16.95 -14.50
CA LEU A 97 -2.85 -16.91 -15.59
C LEU A 97 -2.27 -15.49 -15.70
N GLU A 98 -1.06 -15.38 -16.24
CA GLU A 98 -0.44 -14.10 -16.58
C GLU A 98 -0.11 -14.08 -18.07
N LEU A 99 -0.59 -13.06 -18.78
CA LEU A 99 -0.20 -12.78 -20.15
C LEU A 99 0.88 -11.71 -20.19
N ALA A 100 1.72 -11.78 -21.20
CA ALA A 100 2.76 -10.81 -21.54
C ALA A 100 2.78 -10.61 -23.07
N PRO A 101 3.47 -9.60 -23.62
CA PRO A 101 3.50 -9.37 -25.07
C PRO A 101 3.88 -10.60 -25.90
N GLN A 102 4.76 -11.47 -25.38
CA GLN A 102 5.23 -12.70 -26.03
C GLN A 102 4.28 -13.90 -25.84
N GLN A 103 3.31 -13.81 -24.93
CA GLN A 103 2.37 -14.86 -24.54
C GLN A 103 0.98 -14.23 -24.35
N SER A 104 0.23 -14.11 -25.44
CA SER A 104 -1.06 -13.38 -25.50
C SER A 104 -2.27 -14.29 -25.81
N GLU A 105 -2.08 -15.60 -25.67
CA GLU A 105 -3.10 -16.63 -25.90
C GLU A 105 -3.53 -17.24 -24.56
N ILE A 106 -4.85 -17.42 -24.40
CA ILE A 106 -5.46 -18.12 -23.28
C ILE A 106 -6.07 -19.41 -23.82
N LYS A 107 -5.59 -20.56 -23.36
CA LYS A 107 -6.17 -21.87 -23.69
C LYS A 107 -7.26 -22.23 -22.69
N LEU A 108 -8.44 -22.58 -23.19
CA LEU A 108 -9.59 -22.98 -22.38
C LEU A 108 -9.49 -24.45 -22.02
#